data_AF-A0A1I5WAG6-F1
#
_entry.id   AF-A0A1I5WAG6-F1
#
_cell.length_a   1.000
_cell.length_b   1.000
_cell.length_c   1.000
_cell.angle_alpha   90.00
_cell.angle_beta   90.00
_cell.angle_gamma   90.00
#
_symmetry.space_group_name_H-M   'P 1'
#
loop_
_entity.id
_entity.type
_entity.pdbx_description
1 polymer ?
#
loop_
_entity_poly.entity_id
_entity_poly.type
_entity_poly.pdbx_seq_one_letter_code
_entity_poly.pdbx_strand_id
1 'polypeptide(L)'
;MLSSYLNITVAAEWAAFIAAIILLDKPTGRWRLFKIITLVTILLDAAGWYLSYSRLLYYNALPYNFLLLITVVLFISLLGGATPGMKKHSRWLMALFSLGWLLNFIFLQGMDAYNSYTEIAGNILLAGMSCFLFYALLVQEQYINLLRYEYAWLAIGLLLSAMGSMVLYLFLDYLQNYYNVTGIPLYAYINYTVNVFLYSCLIIAFVCRRKNTRPA
;
A
#
# COMPACT_ATOMS: atom_id res chain seq x y z
N MET A 1 -9.68 -10.95 -22.49
CA MET A 1 -10.28 -11.38 -21.20
C MET A 1 -9.18 -11.67 -20.19
N LEU A 2 -8.40 -12.75 -20.36
CA LEU A 2 -7.15 -12.94 -19.59
C LEU A 2 -6.15 -11.80 -19.83
N SER A 3 -6.05 -11.31 -21.07
CA SER A 3 -5.13 -10.24 -21.48
C SER A 3 -5.43 -8.86 -20.87
N SER A 4 -6.67 -8.60 -20.43
CA SER A 4 -7.03 -7.32 -19.78
C SER A 4 -6.85 -7.38 -18.26
N TYR A 5 -6.99 -8.57 -17.67
CA TYR A 5 -6.74 -8.81 -16.24
C TYR A 5 -5.24 -8.95 -15.94
N LEU A 6 -4.49 -9.65 -16.81
CA LEU A 6 -3.04 -9.80 -16.71
C LEU A 6 -2.34 -8.52 -17.16
N ASN A 7 -2.55 -7.45 -16.41
CA ASN A 7 -1.78 -6.23 -16.53
C ASN A 7 -0.49 -6.34 -15.70
N ILE A 8 0.37 -5.32 -15.83
CA ILE A 8 1.66 -5.30 -15.14
C ILE A 8 1.54 -5.19 -13.61
N THR A 9 0.43 -4.65 -13.07
CA THR A 9 0.22 -4.56 -11.61
C THR A 9 -0.08 -5.90 -11.01
N VAL A 10 -0.98 -6.67 -11.64
CA VAL A 10 -1.30 -8.04 -11.22
C VAL A 10 -0.05 -8.91 -11.26
N ALA A 11 0.79 -8.77 -12.30
CA ALA A 11 2.07 -9.46 -12.35
C ALA A 11 3.00 -9.08 -11.18
N ALA A 12 3.07 -7.80 -10.83
CA ALA A 12 3.86 -7.31 -9.71
C ALA A 12 3.32 -7.77 -8.33
N GLU A 13 2.00 -7.81 -8.17
CA GLU A 13 1.31 -8.34 -6.98
C GLU A 13 1.65 -9.82 -6.77
N TRP A 14 1.52 -10.64 -7.83
CA TRP A 14 1.89 -12.05 -7.79
C TRP A 14 3.38 -12.24 -7.46
N ALA A 15 4.26 -11.44 -8.06
CA ALA A 15 5.68 -11.47 -7.74
C ALA A 15 5.94 -11.14 -6.26
N ALA A 16 5.28 -10.12 -5.72
CA ALA A 16 5.39 -9.74 -4.31
C ALA A 16 4.83 -10.82 -3.38
N PHE A 17 3.72 -11.47 -3.74
CA PHE A 17 3.15 -12.57 -2.97
C PHE A 17 4.07 -13.80 -2.95
N ILE A 18 4.60 -14.21 -4.11
CA ILE A 18 5.56 -15.31 -4.21
C ILE A 18 6.82 -14.98 -3.38
N ALA A 19 7.34 -13.75 -3.51
CA ALA A 19 8.47 -13.29 -2.70
C ALA A 19 8.14 -13.34 -1.20
N ALA A 20 6.94 -12.92 -0.79
CA ALA A 20 6.50 -12.99 0.60
C ALA A 20 6.47 -14.43 1.11
N ILE A 21 5.95 -15.40 0.33
CA ILE A 21 5.93 -16.82 0.69
C ILE A 21 7.34 -17.34 0.94
N ILE A 22 8.26 -17.08 0.00
CA ILE A 22 9.62 -17.63 -0.01
C ILE A 22 10.51 -16.95 1.03
N LEU A 23 10.41 -15.63 1.18
CA LEU A 23 11.36 -14.83 1.96
C LEU A 23 10.93 -14.60 3.40
N LEU A 24 9.63 -14.58 3.70
CA LEU A 24 9.14 -14.22 5.03
C LEU A 24 8.79 -15.47 5.83
N ASP A 25 9.42 -15.67 6.97
CA ASP A 25 9.20 -16.81 7.84
C ASP A 25 9.24 -16.41 9.32
N LYS A 26 9.24 -17.38 10.24
CA LYS A 26 9.12 -17.12 11.69
C LYS A 26 10.03 -15.98 12.21
N PRO A 27 11.36 -15.95 11.95
CA PRO A 27 12.26 -14.88 12.40
C PRO A 27 11.95 -13.50 11.80
N THR A 28 11.28 -13.40 10.65
CA THR A 28 10.90 -12.09 10.09
C THR A 28 9.82 -11.38 10.91
N GLY A 29 9.15 -12.08 11.85
CA GLY A 29 8.25 -11.49 12.82
C GLY A 29 6.90 -11.05 12.22
N ARG A 30 6.55 -9.77 12.38
CA ARG A 30 5.29 -9.18 11.86
C ARG A 30 5.23 -9.10 10.34
N TRP A 31 6.38 -9.07 9.68
CA TRP A 31 6.46 -9.03 8.21
C TRP A 31 5.75 -10.23 7.55
N ARG A 32 5.65 -11.38 8.23
CA ARG A 32 4.88 -12.54 7.74
C ARG A 32 3.42 -12.22 7.39
N LEU A 33 2.84 -11.18 7.99
CA LEU A 33 1.48 -10.75 7.67
C LEU A 33 1.32 -10.34 6.21
N PHE A 34 2.40 -9.94 5.52
CA PHE A 34 2.38 -9.69 4.09
C PHE A 34 1.94 -10.91 3.27
N LYS A 35 2.18 -12.15 3.72
CA LYS A 35 1.69 -13.34 3.01
C LYS A 35 0.16 -13.33 2.91
N ILE A 36 -0.49 -13.04 4.03
CA ILE A 36 -1.95 -13.04 4.11
C ILE A 36 -2.49 -11.82 3.39
N ILE A 37 -1.91 -10.64 3.63
CA ILE A 37 -2.41 -9.39 3.04
C ILE A 37 -2.25 -9.38 1.52
N THR A 38 -1.09 -9.78 0.97
CA THR A 38 -0.92 -9.84 -0.49
C THR A 38 -1.80 -10.91 -1.14
N LEU A 39 -2.04 -12.05 -0.47
CA LEU A 39 -3.02 -13.03 -0.94
C LEU A 39 -4.42 -12.44 -0.98
N VAL A 40 -4.86 -11.77 0.09
CA VAL A 40 -6.17 -11.14 0.17
C VAL A 40 -6.31 -10.07 -0.91
N THR A 41 -5.28 -9.24 -1.14
CA THR A 41 -5.27 -8.25 -2.23
C THR A 41 -5.49 -8.92 -3.59
N ILE A 42 -4.69 -9.94 -3.94
CA ILE A 42 -4.82 -10.65 -5.22
C ILE A 42 -6.22 -11.27 -5.39
N LEU A 43 -6.74 -11.89 -4.33
CA LEU A 43 -8.08 -12.50 -4.37
C LEU A 43 -9.18 -11.44 -4.54
N LEU A 44 -9.06 -10.30 -3.85
CA LEU A 44 -10.01 -9.20 -3.97
C LEU A 44 -9.94 -8.55 -5.35
N ASP A 45 -8.76 -8.39 -5.95
CA ASP A 45 -8.62 -7.87 -7.31
C ASP A 45 -9.12 -8.86 -8.37
N ALA A 46 -8.84 -10.16 -8.21
CA ALA A 46 -9.43 -11.19 -9.06
C ALA A 46 -10.96 -11.19 -8.99
N ALA A 47 -11.53 -11.13 -7.78
CA ALA A 47 -12.96 -11.05 -7.56
C ALA A 47 -13.55 -9.73 -8.09
N GLY A 48 -12.86 -8.61 -7.89
CA GLY A 48 -13.19 -7.29 -8.37
C GLY A 48 -13.39 -7.26 -9.87
N TRP A 49 -12.39 -7.77 -10.60
CA TRP A 49 -12.43 -7.91 -12.05
C TRP A 49 -13.51 -8.88 -12.53
N TYR A 50 -13.63 -10.05 -11.89
CA TYR A 50 -14.64 -11.04 -12.26
C TYR A 50 -16.07 -10.48 -12.13
N LEU A 51 -16.35 -9.79 -11.03
CA LEU A 51 -17.66 -9.21 -10.74
C LEU A 51 -17.98 -8.01 -11.65
N SER A 52 -17.01 -7.14 -11.91
CA SER A 52 -17.15 -6.05 -12.88
C SER A 52 -17.47 -6.57 -14.28
N TYR A 53 -16.77 -7.64 -14.70
CA TYR A 53 -16.97 -8.25 -16.01
C TYR A 53 -18.34 -8.94 -16.15
N SER A 54 -18.74 -9.72 -15.15
CA SER A 54 -20.01 -10.46 -15.16
C SER A 54 -21.25 -9.56 -15.00
N ARG A 55 -21.07 -8.24 -14.81
CA ARG A 55 -22.13 -7.26 -14.53
C ARG A 55 -23.04 -7.64 -13.36
N LEU A 56 -22.59 -8.56 -12.50
CA LEU A 56 -23.37 -9.09 -11.39
C LEU A 56 -23.42 -8.11 -10.20
N LEU A 57 -22.45 -7.20 -10.09
CA LEU A 57 -22.40 -6.19 -9.04
C LEU A 57 -21.93 -4.85 -9.61
N TYR A 58 -22.69 -3.79 -9.34
CA TYR A 58 -22.29 -2.40 -9.59
C TYR A 58 -21.33 -1.87 -8.51
N TYR A 59 -21.33 -2.48 -7.31
CA TYR A 59 -20.60 -2.00 -6.15
C TYR A 59 -19.78 -3.12 -5.52
N ASN A 60 -18.46 -2.94 -5.51
CA ASN A 60 -17.51 -3.82 -4.81
C ASN A 60 -16.75 -3.07 -3.70
N ALA A 61 -17.25 -1.91 -3.29
CA ALA A 61 -16.52 -0.99 -2.43
C ALA A 61 -16.21 -1.56 -1.04
N LEU A 62 -17.14 -2.33 -0.46
CA LEU A 62 -17.03 -2.84 0.90
C LEU A 62 -15.74 -3.63 1.17
N PRO A 63 -15.41 -4.71 0.42
CA PRO A 63 -14.16 -5.44 0.66
C PRO A 63 -12.92 -4.57 0.48
N TYR A 64 -12.91 -3.65 -0.48
CA TYR A 64 -11.80 -2.70 -0.68
C TYR A 64 -11.67 -1.70 0.48
N ASN A 65 -12.78 -1.24 1.07
CA ASN A 65 -12.78 -0.34 2.22
C ASN A 65 -12.17 -1.00 3.47
N PHE A 66 -12.43 -2.30 3.69
CA PHE A 66 -11.79 -3.07 4.75
C PHE A 66 -10.32 -3.37 4.45
N LEU A 67 -9.99 -3.73 3.21
CA LEU A 67 -8.61 -3.93 2.80
C LEU A 67 -7.77 -2.66 3.01
N LEU A 68 -8.33 -1.50 2.68
CA LEU A 68 -7.72 -0.18 2.91
C LEU A 68 -7.37 0.00 4.39
N LEU A 69 -8.34 -0.22 5.29
CA LEU A 69 -8.12 -0.10 6.74
C LEU A 69 -6.98 -1.02 7.20
N ILE A 70 -7.08 -2.30 6.87
CA ILE A 70 -6.12 -3.32 7.31
C ILE A 70 -4.71 -2.99 6.79
N THR A 71 -4.61 -2.58 5.53
CA THR A 71 -3.33 -2.30 4.86
C THR A 71 -2.65 -1.06 5.46
N VAL A 72 -3.38 0.04 5.62
CA VAL A 72 -2.84 1.27 6.22
C VAL A 72 -2.42 1.02 7.67
N VAL A 73 -3.24 0.33 8.47
CA VAL A 73 -2.91 -0.02 9.86
C VAL A 73 -1.68 -0.93 9.94
N LEU A 74 -1.56 -1.93 9.04
CA LEU A 74 -0.36 -2.76 8.96
C LEU A 74 0.87 -1.90 8.69
N PHE A 75 0.83 -1.04 7.67
CA PHE A 75 1.99 -0.23 7.29
C PHE A 75 2.41 0.74 8.39
N ILE A 76 1.45 1.40 9.06
CA ILE A 76 1.75 2.24 10.24
C ILE A 76 2.39 1.39 11.36
N SER A 77 1.87 0.18 11.62
CA SER A 77 2.42 -0.74 12.62
C SER A 77 3.87 -1.16 12.31
N LEU A 78 4.17 -1.42 11.03
CA LEU A 78 5.51 -1.81 10.58
C LEU A 78 6.48 -0.63 10.67
N LEU A 79 6.13 0.53 10.13
CA LEU A 79 6.96 1.74 10.24
C LEU A 79 7.17 2.14 11.71
N GLY A 80 6.17 1.94 12.57
CA GLY A 80 6.29 2.15 14.01
C GLY A 80 7.28 1.23 14.72
N GLY A 81 7.66 0.11 14.10
CA GLY A 81 8.69 -0.79 14.59
C GLY A 81 10.10 -0.44 14.09
N ALA A 82 10.25 0.54 13.21
CA ALA A 82 11.55 0.89 12.61
C ALA A 82 12.50 1.55 13.61
N THR A 83 11.98 2.43 14.48
CA THR A 83 12.78 3.09 15.52
C THR A 83 12.00 3.16 16.85
N PRO A 84 12.67 3.19 18.01
CA PRO A 84 12.00 3.28 19.31
C PRO A 84 11.07 4.51 19.45
N GLY A 85 11.48 5.66 18.90
CA GLY A 85 10.72 6.90 18.93
C GLY A 85 9.40 6.85 18.15
N MET A 86 9.32 6.02 17.10
CA MET A 86 8.12 5.90 16.26
C MET A 86 7.01 5.06 16.90
N LYS A 87 7.35 4.17 17.85
CA LYS A 87 6.40 3.18 18.39
C LYS A 87 5.21 3.81 19.13
N LYS A 88 5.44 4.90 19.85
CA LYS A 88 4.36 5.62 20.57
C LYS A 88 3.44 6.33 19.57
N HIS A 89 4.03 7.11 18.66
CA HIS A 89 3.32 7.86 17.63
C HIS A 89 2.47 6.93 16.75
N SER A 90 3.03 5.79 16.34
CA SER A 90 2.34 4.83 15.47
C SER A 90 1.11 4.20 16.12
N ARG A 91 1.16 3.89 17.42
CA ARG A 91 -0.02 3.38 18.13
C ARG A 91 -1.15 4.39 18.17
N TRP A 92 -0.82 5.65 18.43
CA TRP A 92 -1.79 6.73 18.45
C TRP A 92 -2.36 6.98 17.05
N LEU A 93 -1.52 7.02 16.00
CA LEU A 93 -1.94 7.17 14.62
C LEU A 93 -2.82 6.02 14.13
N MET A 94 -2.51 4.76 14.49
CA MET A 94 -3.38 3.62 14.17
C MET A 94 -4.77 3.77 14.79
N ALA A 95 -4.84 4.17 16.07
CA ALA A 95 -6.11 4.36 16.76
C ALA A 95 -6.90 5.52 16.13
N LEU A 96 -6.24 6.65 15.87
CA LEU A 96 -6.85 7.81 15.23
C LEU A 96 -7.36 7.48 13.82
N PHE A 97 -6.56 6.79 13.02
CA PHE A 97 -6.94 6.40 11.66
C PHE A 97 -8.09 5.40 11.67
N SER A 98 -8.07 4.40 12.55
CA SER A 98 -9.15 3.40 12.65
C SER A 98 -10.46 4.04 13.09
N LEU A 99 -10.41 5.00 14.03
CA LEU A 99 -11.57 5.77 14.45
C LEU A 99 -12.08 6.67 13.32
N GLY A 100 -11.18 7.36 12.61
CA GLY A 100 -11.53 8.19 11.45
C GLY A 100 -12.16 7.37 10.32
N TRP A 101 -11.62 6.18 10.02
CA TRP A 101 -12.21 5.23 9.08
C TRP A 101 -13.62 4.83 9.52
N LEU A 102 -13.81 4.48 10.80
CA LEU A 102 -15.12 4.08 11.32
C LEU A 102 -16.14 5.21 11.20
N LEU A 103 -15.74 6.44 11.53
CA LEU A 103 -16.59 7.62 11.39
C LEU A 103 -16.94 7.89 9.93
N ASN A 104 -15.97 7.81 9.02
CA ASN A 104 -16.22 8.02 7.59
C ASN A 104 -17.13 6.92 7.00
N PHE A 105 -16.91 5.68 7.42
CA PHE A 105 -17.67 4.50 6.99
C PHE A 105 -19.13 4.53 7.48
N ILE A 106 -19.39 5.03 8.70
CA ILE A 106 -20.76 5.08 9.25
C ILE A 106 -21.50 6.36 8.84
N PHE A 107 -20.83 7.52 8.82
CA PHE A 107 -21.52 8.81 8.77
C PHE A 107 -21.32 9.62 7.47
N LEU A 108 -20.23 9.42 6.72
CA LEU A 108 -19.88 10.30 5.61
C LEU A 108 -20.09 9.65 4.23
N GLN A 109 -19.39 8.56 3.93
CA GLN A 109 -19.41 7.93 2.60
C GLN A 109 -20.23 6.63 2.57
N GLY A 110 -20.46 5.99 3.72
CA GLY A 110 -21.26 4.78 3.83
C GLY A 110 -20.55 3.51 3.35
N MET A 111 -21.33 2.44 3.15
CA MET A 111 -20.82 1.11 2.74
C MET A 111 -20.79 0.91 1.22
N ASP A 112 -21.65 1.61 0.50
CA ASP A 112 -21.90 1.37 -0.93
C ASP A 112 -20.86 2.05 -1.83
N ALA A 113 -20.19 3.08 -1.31
CA ALA A 113 -19.15 3.83 -2.03
C ALA A 113 -17.75 3.50 -1.50
N TYR A 114 -16.77 3.64 -2.39
CA TYR A 114 -15.36 3.53 -2.00
C TYR A 114 -14.97 4.75 -1.14
N ASN A 115 -14.29 4.51 -0.03
CA ASN A 115 -13.96 5.52 0.97
C ASN A 115 -12.73 6.36 0.59
N SER A 116 -12.86 7.12 -0.49
CA SER A 116 -11.80 7.98 -1.04
C SER A 116 -11.24 8.99 -0.04
N TYR A 117 -12.03 9.56 0.88
CA TYR A 117 -11.50 10.45 1.92
C TYR A 117 -10.59 9.70 2.91
N THR A 118 -10.95 8.46 3.23
CA THR A 118 -10.11 7.64 4.11
C THR A 118 -8.83 7.20 3.42
N GLU A 119 -8.88 6.94 2.11
CA GLU A 119 -7.68 6.65 1.34
C GLU A 119 -6.73 7.84 1.30
N ILE A 120 -7.23 9.05 1.01
CA ILE A 120 -6.44 10.27 1.02
C ILE A 120 -5.79 10.49 2.40
N ALA A 121 -6.57 10.37 3.48
CA ALA A 121 -6.05 10.49 4.83
C ALA A 121 -4.97 9.43 5.14
N GLY A 122 -5.20 8.18 4.72
CA GLY A 122 -4.22 7.09 4.88
C GLY A 122 -2.92 7.38 4.12
N ASN A 123 -3.01 7.84 2.88
CA ASN A 123 -1.87 8.24 2.07
C ASN A 123 -1.06 9.37 2.72
N ILE A 124 -1.73 10.41 3.23
CA ILE A 124 -1.07 11.51 3.98
C ILE A 124 -0.32 10.96 5.19
N LEU A 125 -0.94 10.08 5.97
CA LEU A 125 -0.32 9.50 7.16
C LEU A 125 0.89 8.63 6.80
N LEU A 126 0.79 7.79 5.77
CA LEU A 126 1.88 6.92 5.33
C LEU A 126 3.05 7.73 4.74
N ALA A 127 2.75 8.77 3.96
CA ALA A 127 3.77 9.70 3.47
C ALA A 127 4.47 10.42 4.64
N GLY A 128 3.71 10.97 5.58
CA GLY A 128 4.26 11.65 6.76
C GLY A 128 5.12 10.73 7.63
N MET A 129 4.67 9.50 7.87
CA MET A 129 5.44 8.47 8.60
C MET A 129 6.72 8.07 7.86
N SER A 130 6.68 7.99 6.53
CA SER A 130 7.85 7.68 5.71
C SER A 130 8.87 8.83 5.77
N CYS A 131 8.43 10.07 5.65
CA CYS A 131 9.29 11.26 5.84
C CYS A 131 9.88 11.32 7.25
N PHE A 132 9.08 11.03 8.28
CA PHE A 132 9.55 10.99 9.66
C PHE A 132 10.61 9.91 9.87
N LEU A 133 10.48 8.74 9.23
CA LEU A 133 11.51 7.70 9.26
C LEU A 133 12.82 8.23 8.67
N PHE A 134 12.80 8.83 7.48
CA PHE A 134 14.02 9.37 6.87
C PHE A 134 14.64 10.48 7.72
N TYR A 135 13.83 11.36 8.29
CA TYR A 135 14.33 12.36 9.25
C TYR A 135 14.99 11.70 10.45
N ALA A 136 14.35 10.69 11.06
CA ALA A 136 14.91 9.98 12.19
C ALA A 136 16.22 9.25 11.85
N LEU A 137 16.35 8.73 10.62
CA LEU A 137 17.59 8.13 10.13
C LEU A 137 18.70 9.17 9.89
N LEU A 138 18.37 10.38 9.45
CA LEU A 138 19.35 11.46 9.23
C LEU A 138 19.90 12.05 10.54
N VAL A 139 19.08 12.06 11.61
CA VAL A 139 19.48 12.59 12.93
C VAL A 139 20.26 11.55 13.75
N GLN A 140 20.16 10.26 13.41
CA GLN A 140 20.93 9.22 14.09
C GLN A 140 22.42 9.32 13.73
N GLU A 141 23.27 9.32 14.77
CA GLU A 141 24.73 9.34 14.61
C GLU A 141 25.29 8.02 14.06
N GLN A 142 24.54 6.93 14.19
CA GLN A 142 24.97 5.60 13.74
C GLN A 142 24.80 5.46 12.23
N TYR A 143 25.87 5.04 11.55
CA TYR A 143 25.82 4.71 10.14
C TYR A 143 24.89 3.52 9.89
N ILE A 144 23.84 3.75 9.11
CA ILE A 144 22.93 2.70 8.63
C ILE A 144 23.05 2.63 7.11
N ASN A 145 23.36 1.44 6.58
CA ASN A 145 23.34 1.22 5.14
C ASN A 145 21.89 1.15 4.63
N LEU A 146 21.39 2.26 4.09
CA LEU A 146 20.03 2.41 3.58
C LEU A 146 19.64 1.31 2.57
N LEU A 147 20.56 0.90 1.70
CA LEU A 147 20.29 -0.14 0.69
C LEU A 147 20.05 -1.52 1.30
N ARG A 148 20.57 -1.77 2.51
CA ARG A 148 20.37 -3.02 3.26
C ARG A 148 19.29 -2.90 4.33
N TYR A 149 18.70 -1.73 4.51
CA TYR A 149 17.72 -1.48 5.56
C TYR A 149 16.30 -1.70 5.06
N GLU A 150 15.59 -2.70 5.58
CA GLU A 150 14.27 -3.10 5.08
C GLU A 150 13.21 -2.00 5.20
N TYR A 151 13.27 -1.19 6.27
CA TYR A 151 12.30 -0.13 6.50
C TYR A 151 12.52 1.07 5.57
N ALA A 152 13.75 1.28 5.07
CA ALA A 152 14.00 2.31 4.06
C ALA A 152 13.28 1.96 2.76
N TRP A 153 13.41 0.73 2.26
CA TRP A 153 12.71 0.29 1.04
C TRP A 153 11.19 0.32 1.20
N LEU A 154 10.67 -0.09 2.36
CA LEU A 154 9.25 0.03 2.67
C LEU A 154 8.79 1.50 2.60
N ALA A 155 9.52 2.42 3.23
CA ALA A 155 9.17 3.84 3.25
C ALA A 155 9.31 4.51 1.87
N ILE A 156 10.30 4.15 1.06
CA ILE A 156 10.42 4.65 -0.33
C ILE A 156 9.20 4.24 -1.14
N GLY A 157 8.84 2.95 -1.10
CA GLY A 157 7.68 2.42 -1.82
C GLY A 157 6.38 3.08 -1.37
N LEU A 158 6.16 3.19 -0.06
CA LEU A 158 4.97 3.83 0.50
C LEU A 158 4.89 5.32 0.20
N LEU A 159 6.00 6.06 0.29
CA LEU A 159 6.02 7.49 0.01
C LEU A 159 5.65 7.76 -1.45
N LEU A 160 6.30 7.07 -2.39
CA LEU A 160 6.01 7.23 -3.82
C LEU A 160 4.61 6.74 -4.16
N SER A 161 4.13 5.66 -3.53
CA SER A 161 2.75 5.20 -3.70
C SER A 161 1.73 6.21 -3.19
N ALA A 162 1.89 6.69 -1.97
CA ALA A 162 0.96 7.64 -1.36
C ALA A 162 0.91 8.97 -2.11
N MET A 163 2.07 9.50 -2.50
CA MET A 163 2.15 10.74 -3.27
C MET A 163 1.61 10.55 -4.69
N GLY A 164 1.96 9.44 -5.36
CA GLY A 164 1.46 9.12 -6.69
C GLY A 164 -0.06 8.99 -6.73
N SER A 165 -0.65 8.26 -5.78
CA SER A 165 -2.10 8.14 -5.64
C SER A 165 -2.77 9.48 -5.32
N MET A 166 -2.18 10.30 -4.45
CA MET A 166 -2.71 11.64 -4.15
C MET A 166 -2.75 12.52 -5.40
N VAL A 167 -1.68 12.54 -6.20
CA VAL A 167 -1.64 13.29 -7.47
C VAL A 167 -2.73 12.78 -8.42
N LEU A 168 -2.90 11.47 -8.54
CA LEU A 168 -3.95 10.87 -9.38
C LEU A 168 -5.36 11.31 -8.95
N TYR A 169 -5.63 11.37 -7.64
CA TYR A 169 -6.92 11.81 -7.13
C TYR A 169 -7.14 13.31 -7.32
N LEU A 170 -6.12 14.14 -7.10
CA LEU A 170 -6.22 15.59 -7.25
C LEU A 170 -6.48 16.01 -8.70
N PHE A 171 -5.95 15.26 -9.66
CA PHE A 171 -6.12 15.53 -11.10
C PHE A 171 -7.11 14.59 -11.79
N LEU A 172 -7.97 13.88 -11.05
CA LEU A 172 -8.83 12.85 -11.62
C LEU A 172 -9.72 13.38 -12.76
N ASP A 173 -10.40 14.51 -12.56
CA ASP A 173 -11.29 15.10 -13.56
C ASP A 173 -10.53 15.54 -14.82
N TYR A 174 -9.32 16.08 -14.65
CA TYR A 174 -8.45 16.45 -15.77
C TYR A 174 -7.99 15.22 -16.56
N LEU A 175 -7.63 14.14 -15.87
CA LEU A 175 -7.20 12.89 -16.49
C LEU A 175 -8.36 12.20 -17.23
N GLN A 176 -9.59 12.27 -16.69
CA GLN A 176 -10.78 11.77 -17.36
C GLN A 176 -11.11 12.58 -18.62
N ASN A 177 -11.06 13.91 -18.54
CA ASN A 177 -11.25 14.77 -19.70
C ASN A 177 -10.19 14.53 -20.78
N TYR A 178 -8.92 14.36 -20.37
CA TYR A 178 -7.84 14.01 -21.28
C TYR A 178 -8.10 12.67 -21.99
N TYR A 179 -8.56 11.65 -21.28
CA TYR A 179 -8.93 10.36 -21.87
C TYR A 179 -10.08 10.51 -22.87
N ASN A 180 -11.13 11.27 -22.54
CA ASN A 180 -12.27 11.48 -23.44
C ASN A 180 -11.87 12.16 -24.75
N VAL A 181 -10.85 13.03 -24.72
CA VAL A 181 -10.35 13.74 -25.91
C VAL A 181 -9.35 12.91 -26.71
N THR A 182 -8.44 12.19 -26.05
CA THR A 182 -7.29 11.54 -26.70
C THR A 182 -7.42 10.03 -26.85
N GLY A 183 -8.30 9.39 -26.07
CA GLY A 183 -8.38 7.95 -25.92
C GLY A 183 -7.23 7.32 -25.13
N ILE A 184 -6.30 8.12 -24.59
CA ILE A 184 -5.11 7.63 -23.88
C ILE A 184 -5.41 7.51 -22.37
N PRO A 185 -5.38 6.29 -21.78
CA PRO A 185 -5.74 6.09 -20.38
C PRO A 185 -4.59 6.45 -19.43
N LEU A 186 -4.20 7.73 -19.38
CA LEU A 186 -3.04 8.21 -18.62
C LEU A 186 -3.13 7.90 -17.12
N TYR A 187 -4.34 7.98 -16.54
CA TYR A 187 -4.59 7.57 -15.16
C TYR A 187 -4.13 6.12 -14.90
N ALA A 188 -4.48 5.20 -15.80
CA ALA A 188 -4.12 3.79 -15.66
C ALA A 188 -2.60 3.60 -15.73
N TYR A 189 -1.90 4.27 -16.66
CA TYR A 189 -0.45 4.17 -16.77
C TYR A 189 0.29 4.66 -15.52
N ILE A 190 -0.13 5.79 -14.95
CA ILE A 190 0.47 6.31 -13.72
C ILE A 190 0.18 5.34 -12.57
N ASN A 191 -1.07 4.91 -12.41
CA ASN A 191 -1.46 3.97 -11.37
C ASN A 191 -0.68 2.65 -11.48
N TYR A 192 -0.48 2.13 -12.70
CA TYR A 192 0.30 0.92 -12.92
C TYR A 192 1.76 1.10 -12.53
N THR A 193 2.36 2.21 -12.92
CA THR A 193 3.76 2.53 -12.61
C THR A 193 3.99 2.60 -11.11
N VAL A 194 3.09 3.30 -10.40
CA VAL A 194 3.17 3.50 -8.95
C VAL A 194 3.01 2.17 -8.20
N ASN A 195 2.06 1.32 -8.61
CA ASN A 195 1.88 0.00 -8.00
C ASN A 195 3.06 -0.95 -8.25
N VAL A 196 3.55 -1.03 -9.49
CA VAL A 196 4.75 -1.85 -9.83
C VAL A 196 5.94 -1.40 -9.00
N PHE A 197 6.13 -0.09 -8.84
CA PHE A 197 7.19 0.46 -8.02
C PHE A 197 7.03 0.07 -6.54
N LEU A 198 5.83 0.21 -5.97
CA LEU A 198 5.54 -0.20 -4.59
C LEU A 198 5.88 -1.68 -4.36
N TYR A 199 5.37 -2.57 -5.21
CA TYR A 199 5.62 -4.01 -5.08
C TYR A 199 7.09 -4.37 -5.27
N SER A 200 7.81 -3.68 -6.16
CA SER A 200 9.26 -3.85 -6.32
C SER A 200 10.01 -3.48 -5.03
N CYS A 201 9.65 -2.35 -4.41
CA CYS A 201 10.20 -1.94 -3.12
C CYS A 201 9.88 -2.93 -2.00
N LEU A 202 8.66 -3.49 -1.97
CA LEU A 202 8.29 -4.53 -1.00
C LEU A 202 9.13 -5.80 -1.16
N ILE A 203 9.36 -6.26 -2.39
CA ILE A 203 10.21 -7.42 -2.66
C ILE A 203 11.63 -7.18 -2.14
N ILE A 204 12.21 -6.01 -2.43
CA ILE A 204 13.55 -5.65 -1.93
C ILE A 204 13.55 -5.59 -0.40
N ALA A 205 12.52 -5.01 0.22
CA ALA A 205 12.37 -4.96 1.67
C ALA A 205 12.30 -6.37 2.28
N PHE A 206 11.61 -7.32 1.65
CA PHE A 206 11.54 -8.72 2.09
C PHE A 206 12.90 -9.40 2.03
N VAL A 207 13.68 -9.14 0.96
CA VAL A 207 15.06 -9.65 0.84
C VAL A 207 15.94 -9.10 1.96
N CYS A 208 15.91 -7.79 2.20
CA CYS A 208 16.66 -7.15 3.29
C CYS A 208 16.25 -7.70 4.66
N ARG A 209 14.94 -7.85 4.91
CA ARG A 209 14.42 -8.38 6.16
C ARG A 209 14.90 -9.81 6.43
N ARG A 210 14.89 -10.67 5.42
CA ARG A 210 15.38 -12.04 5.54
C ARG A 210 16.87 -12.09 5.88
N LYS A 211 17.69 -11.24 5.24
CA LYS A 211 19.13 -11.15 5.52
C LYS A 211 19.40 -10.63 6.93
N ASN A 212 18.72 -9.58 7.35
CA ASN A 212 18.95 -8.94 8.65
C ASN A 212 18.46 -9.79 9.83
N THR A 213 17.48 -10.68 9.62
CA THR A 213 16.99 -11.60 10.66
C THR A 213 17.70 -12.95 10.69
N ARG A 214 18.60 -13.19 9.73
CA ARG A 214 19.44 -14.38 9.64
C ARG A 214 20.87 -13.97 9.30
N PRO A 215 21.58 -13.32 10.23
CA PRO A 215 23.02 -13.13 10.06
C PRO A 215 23.66 -14.52 9.84
N ALA A 216 24.48 -14.61 8.80
CA ALA A 216 25.25 -15.80 8.47
C ALA A 216 26.18 -16.19 9.63
#